data_AF-A0A952Z9U9-F1
#
_entry.id   AF-A0A952Z9U9-F1
#
_cell.length_a   1.000
_cell.length_b   1.000
_cell.length_c   1.000
_cell.angle_alpha   90.00
_cell.angle_beta   90.00
_cell.angle_gamma   90.00
#
_symmetry.space_group_name_H-M   'P 1'
#
loop_
_entity.id
_entity.type
_entity.pdbx_description
1 polymer ?
#
loop_
_entity_poly.entity_id
_entity_poly.type
_entity_poly.pdbx_seq_one_letter_code
_entity_poly.pdbx_strand_id
1 'polypeptide(L)'
;MKRPRILAIAAALLLPGCATLEWHKDGAAAETRDRDLAACAAKARAETPRFEGLPPPQVTVDAQGRAIAVQPPRRDSERFLAEQELLRACMREQGYTLRETGAKAD
;
A
#
# COMPACT_ATOMS: atom_id res chain seq x y z
N MET A 1 14.83 -48.07 12.17
CA MET A 1 15.16 -46.78 11.53
C MET A 1 14.64 -45.63 12.40
N LYS A 2 15.50 -44.99 13.19
CA LYS A 2 15.14 -43.92 14.14
C LYS A 2 15.33 -42.56 13.46
N ARG A 3 14.31 -42.06 12.76
CA ARG A 3 14.28 -40.73 12.11
C ARG A 3 13.40 -39.65 12.79
N PRO A 4 13.00 -39.70 14.08
CA PRO A 4 12.12 -38.67 14.62
C PRO A 4 12.84 -37.32 14.89
N ARG A 5 14.17 -37.32 15.07
CA ARG A 5 14.93 -36.12 15.43
C ARG A 5 15.19 -35.16 14.26
N ILE A 6 15.24 -35.67 13.02
CA ILE A 6 15.51 -34.84 11.83
C ILE A 6 14.28 -33.99 11.48
N LEU A 7 13.06 -34.52 11.70
CA LEU A 7 11.80 -33.79 11.50
C LEU A 7 11.65 -32.60 12.45
N ALA A 8 12.11 -32.71 13.70
CA ALA A 8 12.03 -31.62 14.66
C ALA A 8 12.94 -30.43 14.30
N ILE A 9 14.11 -30.70 13.69
CA ILE A 9 15.05 -29.65 13.26
C ILE A 9 14.54 -28.96 11.98
N ALA A 10 13.91 -29.70 11.06
CA ALA A 10 13.31 -29.12 9.86
C ALA A 10 12.12 -28.21 10.15
N ALA A 11 11.32 -28.50 11.19
CA ALA A 11 10.19 -27.66 11.59
C ALA A 11 10.61 -26.30 12.18
N ALA A 12 11.79 -26.21 12.78
CA ALA A 12 12.31 -24.97 13.38
C ALA A 12 12.85 -23.96 12.35
N LEU A 13 13.16 -24.41 11.12
CA LEU A 13 13.73 -23.58 10.04
C LEU A 13 12.66 -22.89 9.17
N LEU A 14 11.37 -23.10 9.45
CA LEU A 14 10.24 -22.61 8.64
C LEU A 14 9.57 -21.34 9.20
N LEU A 15 10.26 -20.55 10.03
CA LEU A 15 9.82 -19.20 10.39
C LEU A 15 10.50 -18.18 9.46
N PRO A 16 9.98 -17.92 8.24
CA PRO A 16 10.37 -16.69 7.56
C PRO A 16 9.90 -15.53 8.45
N GLY A 17 10.84 -14.84 9.09
CA GLY A 17 10.55 -13.67 9.88
C GLY A 17 9.90 -12.62 8.98
N CYS A 18 8.68 -12.21 9.30
CA CYS A 18 8.05 -11.07 8.66
C CYS A 18 8.84 -9.81 9.05
N ALA A 19 9.83 -9.43 8.25
CA ALA A 19 10.48 -8.14 8.38
C ALA A 19 9.42 -7.06 8.16
N THR A 20 9.07 -6.33 9.23
CA THR A 20 8.09 -5.26 9.13
C THR A 20 8.82 -4.03 8.61
N LEU A 21 8.31 -3.45 7.52
CA LEU A 21 8.81 -2.19 7.01
C LEU A 21 8.11 -1.03 7.72
N GLU A 22 8.89 -0.09 8.22
CA GLU A 22 8.40 1.06 8.96
C GLU A 22 9.02 2.36 8.45
N TRP A 23 8.25 3.45 8.52
CA TRP A 23 8.73 4.77 8.15
C TRP A 23 9.61 5.35 9.26
N HIS A 24 10.83 5.75 8.91
CA HIS A 24 11.82 6.31 9.83
C HIS A 24 12.27 7.69 9.37
N LYS A 25 12.37 8.62 10.33
CA LYS A 25 12.99 9.95 10.19
C LYS A 25 13.74 10.27 11.48
N ASP A 26 14.96 10.81 11.35
CA ASP A 26 15.80 11.09 12.51
C ASP A 26 15.14 12.10 13.45
N GLY A 27 15.08 11.77 14.74
CA GLY A 27 14.46 12.62 15.77
C GLY A 27 12.93 12.66 15.75
N ALA A 28 12.25 11.93 14.85
CA ALA A 28 10.79 11.83 14.86
C ALA A 28 10.31 10.81 15.90
N ALA A 29 9.49 11.26 16.86
CA ALA A 29 8.77 10.37 17.76
C ALA A 29 7.72 9.55 16.99
N ALA A 30 7.36 8.37 17.52
CA ALA A 30 6.39 7.47 16.89
C ALA A 30 5.03 8.16 16.67
N GLU A 31 4.59 8.97 17.63
CA GLU A 31 3.32 9.71 17.55
C GLU A 31 3.35 10.76 16.43
N THR A 32 4.51 11.38 16.20
CA THR A 32 4.68 12.33 15.09
C THR A 32 4.66 11.62 13.75
N ARG A 33 5.37 10.50 13.63
CA ARG A 33 5.34 9.65 12.44
C ARG A 33 3.91 9.18 12.12
N ASP A 34 3.16 8.73 13.10
CA ASP A 34 1.81 8.21 12.89
C ASP A 34 0.84 9.33 12.47
N ARG A 35 1.01 10.54 13.03
CA ARG A 35 0.27 11.74 12.60
C ARG A 35 0.61 12.10 11.14
N ASP A 36 1.89 12.11 10.81
CA ASP A 36 2.39 12.44 9.47
C ASP A 36 1.89 11.42 8.43
N LEU A 37 1.92 10.13 8.77
CA LEU A 37 1.39 9.05 7.95
C LEU A 37 -0.11 9.22 7.71
N ALA A 38 -0.89 9.53 8.74
CA ALA A 38 -2.32 9.78 8.62
C ALA A 38 -2.62 11.00 7.74
N ALA A 39 -1.85 12.08 7.89
CA ALA A 39 -1.98 13.28 7.06
C ALA A 39 -1.64 13.00 5.59
N CYS A 40 -0.55 12.29 5.32
CA CYS A 40 -0.19 11.88 3.97
C CYS A 40 -1.23 10.94 3.35
N ALA A 41 -1.80 10.01 4.11
CA ALA A 41 -2.86 9.13 3.64
C ALA A 41 -4.15 9.91 3.28
N ALA A 42 -4.51 10.92 4.08
CA ALA A 42 -5.64 11.80 3.77
C ALA A 42 -5.38 12.60 2.49
N LYS A 43 -4.18 13.16 2.33
CA LYS A 43 -3.78 13.89 1.12
C LYS A 43 -3.82 13.01 -0.12
N ALA A 44 -3.25 11.80 -0.05
CA ALA A 44 -3.24 10.85 -1.17
C ALA A 44 -4.65 10.54 -1.67
N ARG A 45 -5.59 10.20 -0.76
CA ARG A 45 -7.00 9.94 -1.12
C ARG A 45 -7.67 11.13 -1.80
N ALA A 46 -7.35 12.36 -1.40
CA ALA A 46 -7.90 13.56 -2.00
C ALA A 46 -7.32 13.85 -3.40
N GLU A 47 -6.08 13.43 -3.67
CA GLU A 47 -5.36 13.72 -4.92
C GLU A 47 -5.52 12.62 -5.98
N THR A 48 -5.74 11.36 -5.58
CA THR A 48 -5.90 10.21 -6.51
C THR A 48 -6.94 10.44 -7.61
N PRO A 49 -8.12 11.06 -7.38
CA PRO A 49 -9.08 11.34 -8.44
C PRO A 49 -8.49 12.14 -9.61
N ARG A 50 -7.53 13.02 -9.31
CA ARG A 50 -6.83 13.88 -10.28
C ARG A 50 -5.67 13.17 -10.96
N PHE A 51 -5.00 12.25 -10.26
CA PHE A 51 -3.80 11.55 -10.74
C PHE A 51 -4.10 10.54 -11.85
N GLU A 52 -5.23 9.82 -11.77
CA GLU A 52 -5.54 8.73 -12.73
C GLU A 52 -6.37 9.16 -13.95
N GLY A 53 -6.94 10.37 -13.92
CA GLY A 53 -7.97 10.77 -14.89
C GLY A 53 -9.27 9.96 -14.74
N LEU A 54 -10.35 10.42 -15.36
CA LEU A 54 -11.56 9.60 -15.49
C LEU A 54 -11.46 8.77 -16.78
N PRO A 55 -11.76 7.45 -16.74
CA PRO A 55 -11.91 6.69 -17.96
C PRO A 55 -13.05 7.30 -18.80
N PRO A 56 -12.95 7.27 -20.15
CA PRO A 56 -14.01 7.81 -20.99
C PRO A 56 -15.33 7.06 -20.71
N PRO A 57 -16.48 7.75 -20.82
CA PRO A 57 -17.78 7.10 -20.70
C PRO A 57 -17.93 6.06 -21.80
N GLN A 58 -18.56 4.93 -21.47
CA GLN A 58 -18.86 3.85 -22.39
C GLN A 58 -20.32 3.94 -22.82
N VAL A 59 -20.62 3.61 -24.08
CA VAL A 59 -22.01 3.52 -24.55
C VAL A 59 -22.49 2.08 -24.41
N THR A 60 -23.61 1.89 -23.72
CA THR A 60 -24.30 0.60 -23.61
C THR A 60 -25.77 0.74 -24.00
N VAL A 61 -26.51 -0.37 -24.07
CA VAL A 61 -27.92 -0.40 -24.44
C VAL A 61 -28.74 -0.86 -23.22
N ASP A 62 -29.79 -0.12 -22.88
CA ASP A 62 -30.70 -0.48 -21.79
C ASP A 62 -31.71 -1.58 -22.20
N ALA A 63 -32.52 -2.04 -21.25
CA ALA A 63 -33.51 -3.09 -21.51
C ALA A 63 -34.60 -2.70 -22.53
N GLN A 64 -34.74 -1.41 -22.84
CA GLN A 64 -35.68 -0.87 -23.81
C GLN A 64 -35.04 -0.62 -25.18
N GLY A 65 -33.76 -0.98 -25.37
CA GLY A 65 -33.05 -0.81 -26.63
C GLY A 65 -32.49 0.60 -26.85
N ARG A 66 -32.42 1.45 -25.81
CA ARG A 66 -31.89 2.81 -25.92
C ARG A 66 -30.39 2.83 -25.62
N ALA A 67 -29.63 3.59 -26.41
CA ALA A 67 -28.24 3.86 -26.12
C ALA A 67 -28.12 4.81 -24.92
N ILE A 68 -27.36 4.41 -23.90
CA ILE A 68 -27.06 5.20 -22.71
C ILE A 68 -25.54 5.30 -22.52
N ALA A 69 -25.06 6.48 -22.12
CA ALA A 69 -23.68 6.65 -21.68
C ALA A 69 -23.57 6.27 -20.21
N VAL A 70 -22.69 5.33 -19.90
CA VAL A 70 -22.37 4.90 -18.53
C VAL A 70 -20.92 5.22 -18.22
N GLN A 71 -20.69 5.78 -17.03
CA GLN A 71 -19.35 5.93 -16.51
C GLN A 71 -18.92 4.57 -15.93
N PRO A 72 -17.91 3.89 -16.50
CA PRO A 72 -17.44 2.64 -15.91
C PRO A 72 -16.92 2.89 -14.49
N PRO A 73 -17.18 1.97 -13.53
CA PRO A 73 -16.62 2.09 -12.19
C PRO A 73 -15.09 2.08 -12.27
N ARG A 74 -14.44 2.91 -11.44
CA ARG A 74 -12.97 2.85 -11.33
C ARG A 74 -12.56 1.49 -10.77
N ARG A 75 -11.45 0.95 -11.25
CA ARG A 75 -10.87 -0.26 -10.69
C ARG A 75 -10.26 0.08 -9.33
N ASP A 76 -10.79 -0.51 -8.27
CA ASP A 76 -10.31 -0.27 -6.90
C ASP A 76 -8.81 -0.52 -6.74
N SER A 77 -8.26 -1.49 -7.50
CA SER A 77 -6.84 -1.82 -7.50
C SER A 77 -5.96 -0.69 -8.05
N GLU A 78 -6.40 -0.01 -9.10
CA GLU A 78 -5.66 1.12 -9.69
C GLU A 78 -5.64 2.28 -8.69
N ARG A 79 -6.83 2.64 -8.17
CA ARG A 79 -6.98 3.68 -7.14
C ARG A 79 -6.05 3.43 -5.96
N PHE A 80 -6.01 2.19 -5.47
CA PHE A 80 -5.15 1.81 -4.35
C PHE A 80 -3.65 1.98 -4.67
N LEU A 81 -3.21 1.58 -5.87
CA LEU A 81 -1.82 1.76 -6.28
C LEU A 81 -1.44 3.24 -6.39
N ALA A 82 -2.32 4.07 -6.96
CA ALA A 82 -2.12 5.51 -7.04
C ALA A 82 -2.07 6.17 -5.65
N GLU A 83 -2.99 5.82 -4.75
CA GLU A 83 -2.96 6.29 -3.35
C GLU A 83 -1.65 5.92 -2.65
N GLN A 84 -1.16 4.69 -2.85
CA GLN A 84 0.08 4.23 -2.22
C GLN A 84 1.32 4.96 -2.78
N GLU A 85 1.35 5.29 -4.07
CA GLU A 85 2.46 6.05 -4.65
C GLU A 85 2.47 7.50 -4.13
N LEU A 86 1.30 8.15 -4.09
CA LEU A 86 1.16 9.50 -3.53
C LEU A 86 1.53 9.54 -2.04
N LEU A 87 1.12 8.53 -1.27
CA LEU A 87 1.52 8.40 0.14
C LEU A 87 3.03 8.26 0.29
N ARG A 88 3.67 7.40 -0.50
CA ARG A 88 5.14 7.23 -0.47
C ARG A 88 5.88 8.49 -0.89
N ALA A 89 5.37 9.22 -1.89
CA ALA A 89 5.94 10.50 -2.30
C ALA A 89 5.87 11.52 -1.15
N CYS A 90 4.68 11.68 -0.55
CA CYS A 90 4.46 12.58 0.59
C CYS A 90 5.38 12.25 1.78
N MET A 91 5.49 10.98 2.17
CA MET A 91 6.37 10.58 3.28
C MET A 91 7.85 10.86 2.97
N ARG A 92 8.31 10.60 1.75
CA ARG A 92 9.68 10.91 1.31
C ARG A 92 9.96 12.41 1.29
N GLU A 93 9.02 13.22 0.82
CA GLU A 93 9.13 14.69 0.85
C GLU A 93 9.26 15.24 2.27
N GLN A 94 8.60 14.60 3.24
CA GLN A 94 8.75 14.93 4.66
C GLN A 94 10.05 14.43 5.28
N GLY A 95 10.89 13.70 4.53
CA GLY A 95 12.17 13.18 4.97
C GLY A 95 12.11 11.80 5.62
N TYR A 96 11.02 11.05 5.47
CA TYR A 96 10.94 9.67 5.93
C TYR A 96 11.52 8.68 4.91
N THR A 97 12.07 7.59 5.43
CA THR A 97 12.56 6.44 4.65
C THR A 97 11.93 5.15 5.18
N LEU A 98 11.65 4.18 4.30
CA LEU A 98 11.19 2.85 4.72
C LEU A 98 12.41 2.02 5.15
N ARG A 99 12.39 1.49 6.36
CA ARG A 99 13.44 0.64 6.92
C ARG A 99 12.82 -0.61 7.54
N GLU A 100 13.54 -1.72 7.54
CA GLU A 100 13.13 -2.92 8.25
C GLU A 100 13.28 -2.74 9.76
N THR A 101 12.23 -3.02 10.52
CA THR A 101 12.28 -3.07 11.99
C THR A 101 13.07 -4.31 12.40
N GLY A 102 14.39 -4.20 12.50
CA GLY A 102 15.26 -5.32 12.85
C GLY A 102 16.59 -5.36 12.12
N ALA A 103 16.79 -4.51 11.10
CA ALA A 103 18.11 -4.27 10.53
C ALA A 103 18.95 -3.49 11.55
N LYS A 104 19.60 -4.22 12.46
CA LYS A 104 20.66 -3.69 13.30
C LYS A 104 21.70 -3.10 12.35
N ALA A 105 21.86 -1.77 12.41
CA ALA A 105 22.96 -1.11 11.74
C ALA A 105 24.23 -1.55 12.49
N ASP A 106 24.93 -2.52 11.92
CA ASP A 106 26.29 -2.89 12.31
C ASP A 106 27.28 -1.84 11.79
#